data_AF-A0A851A5U6-F1
#
_entry.id   AF-A0A851A5U6-F1
#
_cell.length_a   1.000
_cell.length_b   1.000
_cell.length_c   1.000
_cell.angle_alpha   90.00
_cell.angle_beta   90.00
_cell.angle_gamma   90.00
#
_symmetry.space_group_name_H-M   'P 1'
#
loop_
_entity.id
_entity.type
_entity.pdbx_description
1 polymer ?
#
loop_
_entity_poly.entity_id
_entity_poly.type
_entity_poly.pdbx_seq_one_letter_code
_entity_poly.pdbx_strand_id
1 'polypeptide(L)'
;GPVLIGSSQGGVNIEDVAAENPDAIIKEPIDIVEGIKKEQAVRVIVNVEKYTLARMGGLFLNFVKLMCMDAKINFDSNSAYRQKKIFDMQDWTQEDQRDRDAAKADLNYIGLDGNIGCLVNGAGLAMATMDIIKLHGGTPANFLDVGGGATVQQVTEAFKLITSDKKVLAILVNIFGGIMRCDVIAQGIVMAVKDLDLKIPIVVRLQGTRVDDAKALITASGLKILACDDLDEAAKMV
;
A
#
# COMPACT_ATOMS: atom_id res chain seq x y z
N GLY A 1 10.25 -16.05 -10.58
CA GLY A 1 11.65 -15.66 -10.85
C GLY A 1 11.65 -14.41 -11.71
N PRO A 2 12.82 -13.79 -11.95
CA PRO A 2 12.93 -12.62 -12.82
C PRO A 2 12.47 -12.94 -14.25
N VAL A 3 11.94 -11.95 -14.96
CA VAL A 3 11.49 -12.07 -16.35
C VAL A 3 11.90 -10.80 -17.08
N LEU A 4 12.47 -10.94 -18.27
CA LEU A 4 12.66 -9.82 -19.19
C LEU A 4 11.39 -9.67 -20.02
N ILE A 5 10.85 -8.45 -20.07
CA ILE A 5 9.70 -8.10 -20.89
C ILE A 5 10.13 -7.03 -21.88
N GLY A 6 9.76 -7.18 -23.15
CA GLY A 6 10.05 -6.21 -24.19
C GLY A 6 8.94 -6.14 -25.23
N SER A 7 8.83 -5.01 -25.93
CA SER A 7 7.90 -4.82 -27.04
C SER A 7 8.54 -3.96 -28.13
N SER A 8 8.17 -4.23 -29.39
CA SER A 8 8.51 -3.37 -30.53
C SER A 8 7.71 -2.05 -30.53
N GLN A 9 6.64 -1.96 -29.74
CA GLN A 9 5.83 -0.76 -29.59
C GLN A 9 6.33 0.07 -28.40
N GLY A 10 7.40 0.83 -28.62
CA GLY A 10 7.97 1.73 -27.62
C GLY A 10 7.25 3.09 -27.54
N GLY A 11 7.41 3.79 -26.40
CA GLY A 11 6.87 5.14 -26.20
C GLY A 11 5.38 5.21 -25.86
N VAL A 12 4.76 4.07 -25.57
CA VAL A 12 3.35 3.93 -25.16
C VAL A 12 3.27 3.16 -23.84
N ASN A 13 2.12 3.22 -23.14
CA ASN A 13 1.93 2.42 -21.93
C ASN A 13 1.92 0.92 -22.31
N ILE A 14 2.77 0.14 -21.64
CA ILE A 14 2.91 -1.29 -21.91
C ILE A 14 1.64 -2.08 -21.56
N GLU A 15 0.83 -1.56 -20.62
CA GLU A 15 -0.46 -2.15 -20.24
C GLU A 15 -1.46 -2.08 -21.40
N ASP A 16 -1.50 -0.94 -22.10
CA ASP A 16 -2.35 -0.74 -23.28
C ASP A 16 -1.91 -1.68 -24.42
N VAL A 17 -0.60 -1.79 -24.67
CA VAL A 17 -0.05 -2.73 -25.67
C VAL A 17 -0.43 -4.16 -25.33
N ALA A 18 -0.33 -4.56 -24.06
CA ALA A 18 -0.70 -5.90 -23.64
C ALA A 18 -2.20 -6.20 -23.81
N ALA A 19 -3.07 -5.20 -23.66
CA ALA A 19 -4.51 -5.34 -23.84
C ALA A 19 -4.92 -5.36 -25.32
N GLU A 20 -4.34 -4.48 -26.14
CA GLU A 20 -4.71 -4.31 -27.55
C GLU A 20 -3.96 -5.25 -28.50
N ASN A 21 -2.68 -5.51 -28.23
CA ASN A 21 -1.82 -6.34 -29.07
C ASN A 21 -0.87 -7.21 -28.21
N PRO A 22 -1.38 -8.26 -27.56
CA PRO A 22 -0.59 -9.12 -26.68
C PRO A 22 0.58 -9.82 -27.39
N ASP A 23 0.47 -10.08 -28.70
CA ASP A 23 1.54 -10.69 -29.50
C ASP A 23 2.75 -9.78 -29.68
N ALA A 24 2.59 -8.46 -29.45
CA ALA A 24 3.70 -7.51 -29.42
C ALA A 24 4.51 -7.57 -28.11
N ILE A 25 4.08 -8.35 -27.11
CA ILE A 25 4.77 -8.50 -25.83
C ILE A 25 5.62 -9.77 -25.83
N ILE A 26 6.93 -9.60 -25.71
CA ILE A 26 7.89 -10.69 -25.56
C ILE A 26 8.18 -10.86 -24.07
N LYS A 27 8.14 -12.11 -23.59
CA LYS A 27 8.48 -12.47 -22.21
C LYS A 27 9.55 -13.56 -22.23
N GLU A 28 10.68 -13.31 -21.59
CA GLU A 28 11.79 -14.25 -21.49
C GLU A 28 12.11 -14.50 -20.01
N PRO A 29 11.71 -15.66 -19.46
CA PRO A 29 12.00 -16.03 -18.07
C PRO A 29 13.50 -16.18 -17.83
N ILE A 30 13.96 -15.70 -16.67
CA ILE A 30 15.36 -15.78 -16.26
C ILE A 30 15.48 -16.68 -15.04
N ASP A 31 16.38 -17.65 -15.12
CA ASP A 31 16.75 -18.45 -13.97
C ASP A 31 17.53 -17.58 -12.97
N ILE A 32 17.13 -17.60 -11.70
CA ILE A 32 17.71 -16.71 -10.68
C ILE A 32 19.13 -17.14 -10.26
N VAL A 33 19.49 -18.40 -10.48
CA VAL A 33 20.79 -18.97 -10.12
C VAL A 33 21.78 -18.80 -11.27
N GLU A 34 21.36 -19.14 -12.49
CA GLU A 34 22.21 -19.03 -13.68
C GLU A 34 22.31 -17.60 -14.23
N GLY A 35 21.32 -16.75 -13.93
CA GLY A 35 21.23 -15.39 -14.44
C GLY A 35 20.85 -15.31 -15.92
N ILE A 36 20.91 -14.11 -16.48
CA ILE A 36 20.60 -13.85 -17.89
C ILE A 36 21.70 -14.41 -18.80
N LYS A 37 21.31 -15.22 -19.79
CA LYS A 37 22.23 -15.70 -20.83
C LYS A 37 22.24 -14.76 -22.03
N LYS A 38 23.37 -14.68 -22.72
CA LYS A 38 23.53 -13.81 -23.90
C LYS A 38 22.50 -14.14 -24.99
N GLU A 39 22.21 -15.42 -25.18
CA GLU A 39 21.25 -15.90 -26.18
C GLU A 39 19.82 -15.45 -25.87
N GLN A 40 19.47 -15.35 -24.59
CA GLN A 40 18.19 -14.84 -24.13
C GLN A 40 18.08 -13.33 -24.43
N ALA A 41 19.12 -12.57 -24.08
CA ALA A 41 19.18 -11.13 -24.39
C ALA A 41 19.05 -10.86 -25.90
N VAL A 42 19.81 -11.59 -26.73
CA VAL A 42 19.76 -11.48 -28.19
C VAL A 42 18.37 -11.83 -28.72
N ARG A 43 17.72 -12.87 -28.18
CA ARG A 43 16.36 -13.27 -28.58
C ARG A 43 15.33 -12.17 -28.32
N VAL A 44 15.41 -11.50 -27.16
CA VAL A 44 14.53 -10.38 -26.85
C VAL A 44 14.77 -9.23 -27.84
N ILE A 45 16.02 -8.83 -28.04
CA ILE A 45 16.38 -7.73 -28.95
C ILE A 45 15.90 -8.01 -30.38
N VAL A 46 16.18 -9.20 -30.92
CA VAL A 46 15.78 -9.56 -32.30
C VAL A 46 14.26 -9.52 -32.48
N ASN A 47 13.48 -9.97 -31.49
CA ASN A 47 12.03 -9.94 -31.60
C ASN A 47 11.44 -8.54 -31.40
N VAL A 48 12.07 -7.70 -30.58
CA VAL A 48 11.72 -6.28 -30.46
C VAL A 48 12.07 -5.52 -31.75
N GLU A 49 13.20 -5.82 -32.39
CA GLU A 49 13.68 -5.13 -33.59
C GLU A 49 13.10 -5.63 -34.92
N LYS A 50 12.39 -6.78 -34.94
CA LYS A 50 11.77 -7.33 -36.17
C LYS A 50 10.95 -6.29 -36.95
N TYR A 51 10.37 -5.30 -36.27
CA TYR A 51 9.60 -4.22 -36.88
C TYR A 51 10.44 -2.99 -37.25
N THR A 52 11.57 -2.76 -36.59
CA THR A 52 12.47 -1.62 -36.82
C THR A 52 13.32 -1.81 -38.07
N LEU A 53 13.81 -3.05 -38.29
CA LEU A 53 14.63 -3.41 -39.45
C LEU A 53 13.82 -3.42 -40.76
N ALA A 54 12.52 -3.72 -40.71
CA ALA A 54 11.64 -3.68 -41.88
C ALA A 54 11.40 -2.24 -42.40
N ARG A 55 11.57 -1.22 -41.55
CA ARG A 55 11.41 0.21 -41.92
C ARG A 55 12.69 0.86 -42.45
N MET A 56 13.87 0.34 -42.09
CA MET A 56 15.15 0.89 -42.54
C MET A 56 15.72 0.06 -43.68
N GLY A 57 15.38 0.43 -44.92
CA GLY A 57 15.80 -0.29 -46.12
C GLY A 57 17.32 -0.54 -46.18
N GLY A 58 17.71 -1.80 -46.03
CA GLY A 58 18.85 -2.51 -46.63
C GLY A 58 20.29 -1.98 -46.55
N LEU A 59 20.58 -0.70 -46.26
CA LEU A 59 21.89 -0.11 -46.55
C LEU A 59 22.56 0.68 -45.39
N PHE A 60 21.93 0.79 -44.21
CA PHE A 60 22.41 1.64 -43.10
C PHE A 60 22.71 0.88 -41.79
N LEU A 61 23.20 -0.36 -41.86
CA LEU A 61 23.33 -1.25 -40.70
C LEU A 61 24.63 -1.12 -39.88
N ASN A 62 25.35 0.02 -39.93
CA ASN A 62 26.64 0.14 -39.23
C ASN A 62 26.71 1.11 -38.04
N PHE A 63 25.62 1.80 -37.64
CA PHE A 63 25.71 2.78 -36.54
C PHE A 63 24.43 2.94 -35.68
N VAL A 64 23.71 1.86 -35.37
CA VAL A 64 22.62 1.97 -34.39
C VAL A 64 23.20 1.82 -32.97
N LYS A 65 23.32 2.95 -32.26
CA LYS A 65 23.67 2.96 -30.84
C LYS A 65 22.39 2.83 -30.01
N LEU A 66 22.25 1.72 -29.29
CA LEU A 66 21.17 1.54 -28.33
C LEU A 66 21.42 2.38 -27.08
N MET A 67 20.44 3.17 -26.65
CA MET A 67 20.52 4.02 -25.47
C MET A 67 19.20 3.98 -24.70
N CYS A 68 19.27 3.92 -23.37
CA CYS A 68 18.12 4.11 -22.50
C CYS A 68 17.82 5.61 -22.40
N MET A 69 16.73 6.07 -23.02
CA MET A 69 16.37 7.49 -23.02
C MET A 69 15.68 7.92 -21.72
N ASP A 70 14.88 7.02 -21.14
CA ASP A 70 14.19 7.21 -19.88
C ASP A 70 14.12 5.87 -19.14
N ALA A 71 14.06 5.91 -17.81
CA ALA A 71 13.99 4.73 -16.96
C ALA A 71 13.24 5.03 -15.66
N LYS A 72 12.28 4.16 -15.32
CA LYS A 72 11.68 4.09 -14.00
C LYS A 72 12.21 2.86 -13.27
N ILE A 73 12.76 3.05 -12.09
CA ILE A 73 13.32 1.97 -11.26
C ILE A 73 12.57 1.97 -9.94
N ASN A 74 11.94 0.84 -9.61
CA ASN A 74 11.34 0.61 -8.31
C ASN A 74 12.29 -0.23 -7.46
N PHE A 75 12.45 0.13 -6.19
CA PHE A 75 13.30 -0.59 -5.26
C PHE A 75 12.45 -1.39 -4.27
N ASP A 76 12.91 -2.59 -3.93
CA ASP A 76 12.33 -3.39 -2.85
C ASP A 76 12.69 -2.76 -1.50
N SER A 77 11.71 -2.20 -0.80
CA SER A 77 11.89 -1.57 0.52
C SER A 77 12.46 -2.55 1.56
N ASN A 78 12.15 -3.84 1.45
CA ASN A 78 12.72 -4.87 2.35
C ASN A 78 14.23 -5.02 2.19
N SER A 79 14.82 -4.49 1.12
CA SER A 79 16.26 -4.54 0.87
C SER A 79 17.05 -3.34 1.44
N ALA A 80 16.38 -2.36 2.06
CA ALA A 80 16.99 -1.12 2.53
C ALA A 80 18.19 -1.33 3.46
N TYR A 81 18.12 -2.33 4.36
CA TYR A 81 19.18 -2.65 5.32
C TYR A 81 20.54 -2.95 4.67
N ARG A 82 20.53 -3.44 3.41
CA ARG A 82 21.73 -3.79 2.62
C ARG A 82 21.98 -2.86 1.44
N GLN A 83 21.15 -1.84 1.23
CA GLN A 83 21.23 -0.89 0.12
C GLN A 83 21.24 0.58 0.58
N LYS A 84 21.93 0.88 1.69
CA LYS A 84 21.94 2.21 2.33
C LYS A 84 22.16 3.36 1.34
N LYS A 85 23.20 3.26 0.49
CA LYS A 85 23.52 4.29 -0.52
C LYS A 85 22.35 4.66 -1.43
N ILE A 86 21.49 3.70 -1.77
CA ILE A 86 20.33 3.93 -2.64
C ILE A 86 19.21 4.62 -1.85
N PHE A 87 18.90 4.10 -0.65
CA PHE A 87 17.84 4.65 0.18
C PHE A 87 18.20 6.03 0.77
N ASP A 88 19.49 6.34 0.92
CA ASP A 88 19.98 7.66 1.30
C ASP A 88 19.71 8.72 0.20
N MET A 89 19.47 8.30 -1.05
CA MET A 89 19.11 9.18 -2.18
C MET A 89 17.60 9.40 -2.29
N GLN A 90 16.78 8.83 -1.39
CA GLN A 90 15.33 9.00 -1.45
C GLN A 90 14.95 10.47 -1.28
N ASP A 91 14.38 11.05 -2.35
CA ASP A 91 13.83 12.40 -2.31
C ASP A 91 12.41 12.35 -1.76
N TRP A 92 12.32 12.51 -0.44
CA TRP A 92 11.04 12.57 0.23
C TRP A 92 10.14 13.66 -0.36
N THR A 93 10.68 14.78 -0.87
CA THR A 93 9.86 15.94 -1.31
C THR A 93 8.84 15.62 -2.39
N GLN A 94 9.01 14.51 -3.12
CA GLN A 94 8.10 14.02 -4.14
C GLN A 94 6.93 13.16 -3.61
N GLU A 95 6.98 12.71 -2.35
CA GLU A 95 5.99 11.82 -1.74
C GLU A 95 4.89 12.60 -1.00
N ASP A 96 3.69 12.04 -0.80
CA ASP A 96 2.67 12.65 0.07
C ASP A 96 3.19 12.73 1.51
N GLN A 97 3.04 13.89 2.17
CA GLN A 97 3.51 14.11 3.54
C GLN A 97 3.00 13.04 4.52
N ARG A 98 1.77 12.54 4.33
CA ARG A 98 1.18 11.49 5.16
C ARG A 98 1.89 10.15 5.01
N ASP A 99 2.29 9.80 3.78
CA ASP A 99 3.05 8.56 3.52
C ASP A 99 4.42 8.63 4.22
N ARG A 100 5.06 9.81 4.22
CA ARG A 100 6.34 10.04 4.92
C ARG A 100 6.19 9.88 6.43
N ASP A 101 5.14 10.48 7.00
CA ASP A 101 4.93 10.47 8.45
C ASP A 101 4.50 9.08 8.92
N ALA A 102 3.75 8.34 8.11
CA ALA A 102 3.47 6.92 8.33
C ALA A 102 4.75 6.08 8.32
N ALA A 103 5.63 6.26 7.34
CA ALA A 103 6.88 5.51 7.26
C ALA A 103 7.79 5.76 8.48
N LYS A 104 7.84 6.98 9.02
CA LYS A 104 8.59 7.29 10.26
C LYS A 104 8.03 6.60 11.49
N ALA A 105 6.72 6.35 11.51
CA ALA A 105 6.02 5.69 12.60
C ALA A 105 5.95 4.17 12.43
N ASP A 106 6.60 3.61 11.39
CA ASP A 106 6.51 2.18 11.03
C ASP A 106 5.06 1.74 10.78
N LEU A 107 4.32 2.58 10.03
CA LEU A 107 2.93 2.37 9.62
C LEU A 107 2.85 2.21 8.11
N ASN A 108 2.05 1.26 7.64
CA ASN A 108 1.74 1.13 6.22
C ASN A 108 0.49 1.94 5.92
N TYR A 109 0.62 3.09 5.28
CA TYR A 109 -0.48 4.00 4.95
C TYR A 109 -0.57 4.21 3.43
N ILE A 110 -1.79 4.28 2.91
CA ILE A 110 -2.08 4.76 1.56
C ILE A 110 -3.33 5.64 1.64
N GLY A 111 -3.21 6.89 1.20
CA GLY A 111 -4.36 7.80 1.10
C GLY A 111 -5.31 7.40 -0.03
N LEU A 112 -6.62 7.50 0.23
CA LEU A 112 -7.70 7.29 -0.74
C LEU A 112 -8.62 8.52 -0.75
N ASP A 113 -9.58 8.56 -1.68
CA ASP A 113 -10.47 9.73 -1.86
C ASP A 113 -11.80 9.63 -1.08
N GLY A 114 -11.86 8.81 -0.04
CA GLY A 114 -13.06 8.62 0.78
C GLY A 114 -13.14 9.53 2.01
N ASN A 115 -14.06 9.20 2.91
CA ASN A 115 -14.39 9.95 4.12
C ASN A 115 -14.45 9.10 5.40
N ILE A 116 -14.27 7.79 5.31
CA ILE A 116 -14.22 6.89 6.46
C ILE A 116 -12.77 6.45 6.67
N GLY A 117 -12.14 6.93 7.74
CA GLY A 117 -10.80 6.54 8.11
C GLY A 117 -10.75 5.09 8.59
N CYS A 118 -9.75 4.32 8.16
CA CYS A 118 -9.58 2.93 8.58
C CYS A 118 -8.33 2.80 9.45
N LEU A 119 -8.42 2.11 10.59
CA LEU A 119 -7.27 1.70 11.38
C LEU A 119 -7.36 0.20 11.67
N VAL A 120 -6.44 -0.57 11.11
CA VAL A 120 -6.53 -2.04 11.10
C VAL A 120 -5.17 -2.66 11.39
N ASN A 121 -5.13 -3.88 11.94
CA ASN A 121 -3.91 -4.68 12.00
C ASN A 121 -3.93 -5.83 10.98
N GLY A 122 -2.90 -5.88 10.13
CA GLY A 122 -2.73 -6.82 9.03
C GLY A 122 -3.34 -6.34 7.71
N ALA A 123 -2.51 -6.30 6.67
CA ALA A 123 -2.89 -5.86 5.32
C ALA A 123 -4.15 -6.55 4.75
N GLY A 124 -4.30 -7.88 4.96
CA GLY A 124 -5.48 -8.61 4.50
C GLY A 124 -6.77 -8.16 5.18
N LEU A 125 -6.72 -7.91 6.49
CA LEU A 125 -7.86 -7.40 7.24
C LEU A 125 -8.16 -5.94 6.85
N ALA A 126 -7.13 -5.15 6.57
CA ALA A 126 -7.29 -3.76 6.13
C ALA A 126 -8.02 -3.69 4.78
N MET A 127 -7.64 -4.52 3.81
CA MET A 127 -8.36 -4.64 2.53
C MET A 127 -9.81 -5.08 2.72
N ALA A 128 -10.05 -6.14 3.50
CA ALA A 128 -11.41 -6.62 3.78
C ALA A 128 -12.29 -5.57 4.49
N THR A 129 -11.68 -4.74 5.35
CA THR A 129 -12.38 -3.65 6.04
C THR A 129 -12.80 -2.56 5.07
N MET A 130 -11.93 -2.18 4.13
CA MET A 130 -12.28 -1.22 3.09
C MET A 130 -13.36 -1.76 2.15
N ASP A 131 -13.28 -3.04 1.79
CA ASP A 131 -14.28 -3.70 0.94
C ASP A 131 -15.65 -3.72 1.61
N ILE A 132 -15.73 -4.05 2.90
CA ILE A 132 -17.02 -4.09 3.62
C ILE A 132 -17.61 -2.70 3.85
N ILE A 133 -16.78 -1.67 4.09
CA ILE A 133 -17.22 -0.27 4.11
C ILE A 133 -17.86 0.08 2.76
N LYS A 134 -17.20 -0.29 1.66
CA LYS A 134 -17.70 0.00 0.31
C LYS A 134 -18.99 -0.77 0.00
N LEU A 135 -19.09 -2.01 0.46
CA LEU A 135 -20.29 -2.85 0.32
C LEU A 135 -21.52 -2.20 0.97
N HIS A 136 -21.35 -1.53 2.11
CA HIS A 136 -22.41 -0.80 2.81
C HIS A 136 -22.60 0.65 2.33
N GLY A 137 -21.97 1.03 1.22
CA GLY A 137 -22.13 2.34 0.58
C GLY A 137 -21.23 3.44 1.14
N GLY A 138 -20.38 3.14 2.12
CA GLY A 138 -19.35 4.04 2.60
C GLY A 138 -18.17 4.19 1.63
N THR A 139 -17.28 5.13 1.90
CA THR A 139 -16.06 5.33 1.11
C THR A 139 -14.83 5.39 2.01
N PRO A 140 -13.92 4.39 1.94
CA PRO A 140 -12.70 4.40 2.76
C PRO A 140 -11.78 5.55 2.34
N ALA A 141 -11.34 6.34 3.31
CA ALA A 141 -10.43 7.48 3.14
C ALA A 141 -8.96 7.05 3.10
N ASN A 142 -8.64 5.86 3.60
CA ASN A 142 -7.29 5.35 3.60
C ASN A 142 -7.25 3.83 3.75
N PHE A 143 -6.14 3.25 3.30
CA PHE A 143 -5.61 2.00 3.84
C PHE A 143 -4.64 2.36 4.97
N LEU A 144 -4.75 1.72 6.13
CA LEU A 144 -3.72 1.83 7.18
C LEU A 144 -3.62 0.53 7.98
N ASP A 145 -2.43 -0.06 7.94
CA ASP A 145 -2.05 -1.24 8.71
C ASP A 145 -1.01 -0.85 9.79
N VAL A 146 -1.40 -1.03 11.06
CA VAL A 146 -0.53 -0.78 12.24
C VAL A 146 0.35 -1.98 12.63
N GLY A 147 0.22 -3.11 11.94
CA GLY A 147 0.95 -4.35 12.21
C GLY A 147 0.39 -5.15 13.40
N GLY A 148 0.84 -6.41 13.51
CA GLY A 148 0.34 -7.36 14.51
C GLY A 148 0.81 -7.13 15.96
N GLY A 149 1.75 -6.20 16.18
CA GLY A 149 2.33 -5.86 17.47
C GLY A 149 2.19 -4.38 17.82
N ALA A 150 1.15 -3.73 17.32
CA ALA A 150 0.92 -2.30 17.42
C ALA A 150 1.05 -1.78 18.86
N THR A 151 1.87 -0.75 19.02
CA THR A 151 2.06 -0.03 20.28
C THR A 151 1.02 1.08 20.45
N VAL A 152 0.83 1.56 21.68
CA VAL A 152 -0.03 2.72 21.96
C VAL A 152 0.41 3.95 21.15
N GLN A 153 1.73 4.15 21.01
CA GLN A 153 2.31 5.24 20.23
C GLN A 153 1.95 5.13 18.75
N GLN A 154 2.06 3.94 18.15
CA GLN A 154 1.68 3.70 16.75
C GLN A 154 0.19 3.94 16.52
N VAL A 155 -0.68 3.54 17.46
CA VAL A 155 -2.12 3.85 17.40
C VAL A 155 -2.35 5.36 17.41
N THR A 156 -1.67 6.10 18.30
CA THR A 156 -1.79 7.56 18.35
C THR A 156 -1.32 8.25 17.06
N GLU A 157 -0.17 7.85 16.51
CA GLU A 157 0.32 8.38 15.23
C GLU A 157 -0.63 8.04 14.07
N ALA A 158 -1.22 6.84 14.08
CA ALA A 158 -2.25 6.47 13.11
C ALA A 158 -3.49 7.39 13.19
N PHE A 159 -3.97 7.71 14.39
CA PHE A 159 -5.06 8.69 14.55
C PHE A 159 -4.68 10.08 14.05
N LYS A 160 -3.45 10.54 14.32
CA LYS A 160 -2.95 11.83 13.78
C LYS A 160 -2.93 11.83 12.25
N LEU A 161 -2.45 10.76 11.63
CA LEU A 161 -2.42 10.61 10.17
C LEU A 161 -3.83 10.65 9.57
N ILE A 162 -4.74 9.84 10.10
CA ILE A 162 -6.13 9.78 9.62
C ILE A 162 -6.82 11.14 9.76
N THR A 163 -6.67 11.80 10.92
CA THR A 163 -7.36 13.06 11.22
C THR A 163 -6.68 14.30 10.64
N SER A 164 -5.48 14.14 10.07
CA SER A 164 -4.84 15.18 9.26
C SER A 164 -5.64 15.45 7.97
N ASP A 165 -6.33 14.43 7.45
CA ASP A 165 -7.22 14.57 6.30
C ASP A 165 -8.59 15.09 6.73
N LYS A 166 -8.95 16.29 6.26
CA LYS A 166 -10.21 16.97 6.59
C LYS A 166 -11.44 16.34 5.94
N LYS A 167 -11.25 15.44 4.97
CA LYS A 167 -12.36 14.67 4.37
C LYS A 167 -12.88 13.58 5.32
N VAL A 168 -12.10 13.18 6.33
CA VAL A 168 -12.50 12.12 7.25
C VAL A 168 -13.61 12.59 8.20
N LEU A 169 -14.75 11.91 8.14
CA LEU A 169 -15.95 12.20 8.93
C LEU A 169 -16.23 11.14 10.00
N ALA A 170 -15.70 9.92 9.84
CA ALA A 170 -15.81 8.83 10.80
C ALA A 170 -14.54 7.96 10.74
N ILE A 171 -14.25 7.22 11.81
CA ILE A 171 -13.14 6.25 11.84
C ILE A 171 -13.68 4.87 12.21
N LEU A 172 -13.34 3.87 11.40
CA LEU A 172 -13.51 2.45 11.72
C LEU A 172 -12.17 1.87 12.20
N VAL A 173 -12.10 1.53 13.48
CA VAL A 173 -11.00 0.74 14.05
C VAL A 173 -11.41 -0.73 14.05
N ASN A 174 -10.72 -1.56 13.29
CA ASN A 174 -10.97 -3.00 13.26
C ASN A 174 -9.68 -3.75 13.61
N ILE A 175 -9.57 -4.22 14.85
CA ILE A 175 -8.37 -4.91 15.33
C ILE A 175 -8.71 -6.33 15.78
N PHE A 176 -7.95 -7.30 15.27
CA PHE A 176 -7.97 -8.68 15.70
C PHE A 176 -6.72 -8.98 16.55
N GLY A 177 -6.88 -8.89 17.87
CA GLY A 177 -5.91 -9.22 18.89
C GLY A 177 -5.70 -10.73 19.07
N GLY A 178 -4.83 -11.31 18.24
CA GLY A 178 -4.26 -12.63 18.53
C GLY A 178 -3.31 -12.55 19.72
N ILE A 179 -2.08 -12.10 19.47
CA ILE A 179 -1.04 -11.89 20.49
C ILE A 179 -1.27 -10.59 21.27
N MET A 180 -1.92 -9.60 20.65
CA MET A 180 -2.22 -8.32 21.30
C MET A 180 -3.40 -8.44 22.26
N ARG A 181 -3.32 -7.70 23.37
CA ARG A 181 -4.42 -7.57 24.31
C ARG A 181 -5.31 -6.38 23.94
N CYS A 182 -6.60 -6.62 23.83
CA CYS A 182 -7.55 -5.61 23.39
C CYS A 182 -7.67 -4.44 24.38
N ASP A 183 -7.45 -4.68 25.68
CA ASP A 183 -7.50 -3.64 26.71
C ASP A 183 -6.39 -2.60 26.56
N VAL A 184 -5.18 -3.01 26.16
CA VAL A 184 -4.06 -2.10 25.87
C VAL A 184 -4.35 -1.25 24.63
N ILE A 185 -4.91 -1.86 23.59
CA ILE A 185 -5.31 -1.15 22.36
C ILE A 185 -6.43 -0.15 22.66
N ALA A 186 -7.46 -0.56 23.42
CA ALA A 186 -8.53 0.35 23.84
C ALA A 186 -8.02 1.52 24.67
N GLN A 187 -7.05 1.31 25.58
CA GLN A 187 -6.38 2.41 26.28
C GLN A 187 -5.70 3.36 25.29
N GLY A 188 -4.97 2.84 24.31
CA GLY A 188 -4.32 3.65 23.28
C GLY A 188 -5.31 4.47 22.45
N ILE A 189 -6.44 3.88 22.05
CA ILE A 189 -7.53 4.59 21.36
C ILE A 189 -8.08 5.71 22.24
N VAL A 190 -8.46 5.40 23.49
CA VAL A 190 -9.02 6.40 24.41
C VAL A 190 -8.05 7.54 24.68
N MET A 191 -6.75 7.25 24.82
CA MET A 191 -5.71 8.26 24.98
C MET A 191 -5.59 9.12 23.72
N ALA A 192 -5.47 8.51 22.54
CA ALA A 192 -5.35 9.25 21.28
C ALA A 192 -6.55 10.18 21.04
N VAL A 193 -7.76 9.72 21.34
CA VAL A 193 -9.00 10.52 21.19
C VAL A 193 -8.99 11.72 22.13
N LYS A 194 -8.54 11.55 23.37
CA LYS A 194 -8.43 12.64 24.35
C LYS A 194 -7.33 13.63 23.99
N ASP A 195 -6.14 13.13 23.68
CA ASP A 195 -4.95 13.94 23.42
C ASP A 195 -5.11 14.79 22.16
N LEU A 196 -5.82 14.27 21.15
CA LEU A 196 -6.09 14.97 19.90
C LEU A 196 -7.43 15.73 19.89
N ASP A 197 -8.18 15.69 21.00
CA ASP A 197 -9.53 16.26 21.14
C ASP A 197 -10.49 15.91 19.98
N LEU A 198 -10.51 14.64 19.57
CA LEU A 198 -11.26 14.21 18.38
C LEU A 198 -12.78 14.31 18.59
N LYS A 199 -13.46 14.93 17.63
CA LYS A 199 -14.93 15.12 17.64
C LYS A 199 -15.68 14.18 16.70
N ILE A 200 -14.97 13.57 15.75
CA ILE A 200 -15.56 12.64 14.78
C ILE A 200 -15.95 11.31 15.47
N PRO A 201 -17.04 10.66 15.06
CA PRO A 201 -17.45 9.36 15.57
C PRO A 201 -16.40 8.29 15.26
N ILE A 202 -16.17 7.41 16.22
CA ILE A 202 -15.24 6.29 16.09
C ILE A 202 -16.00 5.01 16.39
N VAL A 203 -16.03 4.10 15.43
CA VAL A 203 -16.56 2.75 15.60
C VAL A 203 -15.38 1.80 15.78
N VAL A 204 -15.43 0.98 16.82
CA VAL A 204 -14.32 0.13 17.26
C VAL A 204 -14.81 -1.30 17.32
N ARG A 205 -14.18 -2.16 16.54
CA ARG A 205 -14.36 -3.61 16.59
C ARG A 205 -13.06 -4.24 17.05
N LEU A 206 -13.07 -4.78 18.27
CA LEU A 206 -11.93 -5.50 18.86
C LEU A 206 -12.33 -6.97 19.03
N GLN A 207 -11.50 -7.87 18.53
CA GLN A 207 -11.61 -9.30 18.77
C GLN A 207 -10.31 -9.82 19.36
N GLY A 208 -10.36 -10.75 20.31
CA GLY A 208 -9.14 -11.29 20.91
C GLY A 208 -9.17 -11.47 22.41
N THR A 209 -7.99 -11.33 23.03
CA THR A 209 -7.85 -11.44 24.48
C THR A 209 -8.31 -10.16 25.19
N ARG A 210 -9.01 -10.30 26.32
CA ARG A 210 -9.50 -9.19 27.19
C ARG A 210 -10.39 -8.17 26.46
N VAL A 211 -11.24 -8.63 25.54
CA VAL A 211 -12.20 -7.77 24.81
C VAL A 211 -13.21 -7.13 25.76
N ASP A 212 -13.71 -7.87 26.75
CA ASP A 212 -14.70 -7.34 27.70
C ASP A 212 -14.13 -6.16 28.51
N ASP A 213 -12.88 -6.28 28.95
CA ASP A 213 -12.16 -5.18 29.62
C ASP A 213 -11.98 -3.97 28.68
N ALA A 214 -11.68 -4.23 27.41
CA ALA A 214 -11.54 -3.19 26.39
C ALA A 214 -12.86 -2.43 26.17
N LYS A 215 -13.99 -3.14 26.08
CA LYS A 215 -15.32 -2.55 25.98
C LYS A 215 -15.68 -1.75 27.22
N ALA A 216 -15.36 -2.26 28.41
CA ALA A 216 -15.58 -1.56 29.67
C ALA A 216 -14.77 -0.25 29.73
N LEU A 217 -13.50 -0.28 29.30
CA LEU A 217 -12.64 0.91 29.21
C LEU A 217 -13.20 1.96 28.24
N ILE A 218 -13.65 1.53 27.05
CA ILE A 218 -14.28 2.41 26.07
C ILE A 218 -15.55 3.05 26.64
N THR A 219 -16.42 2.24 27.27
CA THR A 219 -17.69 2.71 27.86
C THR A 219 -17.44 3.71 28.99
N ALA A 220 -16.49 3.43 29.88
CA ALA A 220 -16.14 4.29 31.00
C ALA A 220 -15.48 5.61 30.56
N SER A 221 -14.99 5.71 29.32
CA SER A 221 -14.30 6.91 28.83
C SER A 221 -15.23 8.12 28.63
N GLY A 222 -16.53 7.89 28.43
CA GLY A 222 -17.51 8.92 28.09
C GLY A 222 -17.31 9.57 26.72
N LEU A 223 -16.42 9.03 25.89
CA LEU A 223 -16.10 9.54 24.55
C LEU A 223 -17.09 8.99 23.52
N LYS A 224 -17.15 9.63 22.34
CA LYS A 224 -17.95 9.18 21.19
C LYS A 224 -17.31 7.99 20.47
N ILE A 225 -17.09 6.91 21.21
CA ILE A 225 -16.51 5.66 20.74
C ILE A 225 -17.56 4.56 20.89
N LEU A 226 -17.93 3.94 19.78
CA LEU A 226 -18.92 2.86 19.73
C LEU A 226 -18.20 1.53 19.59
N ALA A 227 -18.33 0.64 20.57
CA ALA A 227 -17.78 -0.71 20.49
C ALA A 227 -18.79 -1.67 19.86
N CYS A 228 -18.34 -2.52 18.92
CA CYS A 228 -19.14 -3.55 18.25
C CYS A 228 -18.35 -4.86 18.14
N ASP A 229 -19.07 -5.96 17.93
CA ASP A 229 -18.48 -7.31 17.87
C ASP A 229 -18.24 -7.79 16.44
N ASP A 230 -19.20 -7.50 15.57
CA ASP A 230 -19.25 -7.98 14.20
C ASP A 230 -18.78 -6.93 13.19
N LEU A 231 -18.08 -7.37 12.15
CA LEU A 231 -17.50 -6.47 11.15
C LEU A 231 -18.56 -5.89 10.20
N ASP A 232 -19.59 -6.66 9.88
CA ASP A 232 -20.70 -6.20 9.03
C ASP A 232 -21.52 -5.14 9.76
N GLU A 233 -21.77 -5.33 11.05
CA GLU A 233 -22.39 -4.31 11.90
C GLU A 233 -21.50 -3.06 12.02
N ALA A 234 -20.20 -3.22 12.28
CA ALA A 234 -19.27 -2.11 12.40
C ALA A 234 -19.26 -1.23 11.14
N ALA A 235 -19.29 -1.85 9.96
CA ALA A 235 -19.30 -1.15 8.68
C ALA A 235 -20.61 -0.42 8.40
N LYS A 236 -21.76 -0.89 8.91
CA LYS A 236 -23.04 -0.17 8.80
C LYS A 236 -23.14 1.05 9.70
N MET A 237 -22.32 1.11 10.75
CA MET A 237 -22.31 2.20 11.73
C MET A 237 -21.45 3.40 11.32
N VAL A 238 -20.65 3.29 10.26
CA VAL A 238 -19.73 4.33 9.77
C VAL A 238 -20.17 4.97 8.46
#